data_AF-A0A6B2LWN6-F1
#
_entry.id   AF-A0A6B2LWN6-F1
#
_cell.length_a   1.000
_cell.length_b   1.000
_cell.length_c   1.000
_cell.angle_alpha   90.00
_cell.angle_beta   90.00
_cell.angle_gamma   90.00
#
_symmetry.space_group_name_H-M   'P 1'
#
loop_
_entity.id
_entity.type
_entity.pdbx_description
1 polymer ?
#
loop_
_entity_poly.entity_id
_entity_poly.type
_entity_poly.pdbx_seq_one_letter_code
_entity_poly.pdbx_strand_id
1 'polypeptide(L)' 'MREDSTTCQKLGDKHQHPISNQSGLQKGEEIHAKNYVECSALEQLGLVEVFEVAIKVALSSKPTKSKEFNGGCV' A
#
# COMPACT_ATOMS: atom_id res chain seq x y z
N MET A 1 9.93 -8.67 9.71
CA MET A 1 8.49 -8.58 9.34
C MET A 1 7.75 -7.81 10.43
N ARG A 2 6.43 -7.58 10.35
CA ARG A 2 5.66 -6.90 11.44
C ARG A 2 5.79 -7.54 12.82
N GLU A 3 6.23 -8.80 12.84
CA GLU A 3 6.50 -9.60 14.03
C GLU A 3 7.96 -9.50 14.52
N ASP A 4 8.78 -8.65 13.88
CA ASP A 4 10.15 -8.41 14.34
C ASP A 4 10.11 -7.81 15.75
N SER A 5 10.58 -8.59 16.71
CA SER A 5 10.51 -8.27 18.14
C SER A 5 11.21 -6.95 18.46
N THR A 6 12.36 -6.70 17.84
CA THR A 6 13.15 -5.48 18.02
C THR A 6 12.38 -4.24 17.57
N THR A 7 11.70 -4.31 16.43
CA THR A 7 10.89 -3.22 15.89
C THR A 7 9.62 -3.01 16.71
N CYS A 8 8.98 -4.09 17.14
CA CYS A 8 7.81 -4.03 18.02
C CYS A 8 8.11 -3.37 19.37
N GLN A 9 9.26 -3.68 20.00
CA GLN A 9 9.67 -3.02 21.24
C GLN A 9 9.88 -1.52 21.04
N LYS A 10 10.61 -1.12 19.99
CA LYS A 10 10.85 0.31 19.66
C LYS A 10 9.55 1.08 19.39
N LEU A 11 8.55 0.44 18.80
CA LEU A 11 7.22 1.02 18.61
C LEU A 11 6.46 1.10 19.95
N GLY A 12 6.57 0.06 20.78
CA GLY A 12 5.98 0.01 22.12
C GLY A 12 6.48 1.13 23.03
N ASP A 13 7.77 1.46 22.99
CA ASP A 13 8.35 2.60 23.73
C ASP A 13 7.71 3.96 23.33
N LYS A 14 7.14 4.03 22.12
CA LYS A 14 6.41 5.19 21.59
C LYS A 14 4.89 5.06 21.75
N HIS A 15 4.40 4.05 22.47
CA HIS A 15 2.98 3.69 22.57
C HIS A 15 2.33 3.42 21.20
N GLN A 16 3.10 2.89 20.26
CA GLN A 16 2.66 2.54 18.91
C GLN A 16 2.72 1.03 18.69
N HIS A 17 2.02 0.57 17.67
CA HIS A 17 2.04 -0.83 17.24
C HIS A 17 2.15 -0.90 15.71
N PRO A 18 2.61 -2.04 15.15
CA PRO A 18 2.56 -2.28 13.72
C PRO A 18 1.13 -2.13 13.18
N ILE A 19 1.01 -1.63 11.95
CA ILE A 19 -0.27 -1.53 11.26
C ILE A 19 -0.82 -2.94 11.01
N SER A 20 -2.09 -3.16 11.37
CA SER A 20 -2.77 -4.41 11.09
C SER A 20 -3.24 -4.46 9.63
N ASN A 21 -3.38 -5.67 9.10
CA ASN A 21 -3.90 -5.87 7.74
C ASN A 21 -5.28 -5.25 7.56
N GLN A 22 -6.15 -5.41 8.57
CA GLN A 22 -7.49 -4.80 8.57
C GLN A 22 -7.44 -3.27 8.52
N SER A 23 -6.53 -2.63 9.27
CA SER A 23 -6.38 -1.17 9.22
C SER A 23 -5.89 -0.70 7.85
N GLY A 24 -4.98 -1.45 7.23
CA GLY A 24 -4.54 -1.19 5.86
C GLY A 24 -5.66 -1.31 4.82
N LEU A 25 -6.50 -2.34 4.93
CA LEU A 25 -7.68 -2.51 4.09
C LEU A 25 -8.67 -1.34 4.25
N GLN A 26 -9.02 -1.01 5.49
CA GLN A 26 -9.90 0.12 5.80
C GLN A 26 -9.36 1.44 5.22
N LYS A 27 -8.05 1.67 5.35
CA LYS A 27 -7.42 2.87 4.79
C LYS A 27 -7.48 2.89 3.26
N GLY A 28 -7.31 1.73 2.62
CA GLY A 28 -7.47 1.58 1.17
C GLY A 28 -8.88 1.96 0.71
N GLU A 29 -9.91 1.53 1.43
CA GLU A 29 -11.30 1.90 1.15
C GLU A 29 -11.55 3.41 1.33
N GLU A 30 -11.03 3.99 2.42
CA GLU A 30 -11.15 5.42 2.75
C GLU A 30 -10.61 6.32 1.64
N ILE A 31 -9.48 5.93 1.01
CA ILE A 31 -8.84 6.69 -0.08
C ILE A 31 -9.30 6.26 -1.48
N HIS A 32 -10.28 5.37 -1.58
CA HIS A 32 -10.77 4.81 -2.84
C HIS A 32 -9.69 4.09 -3.67
N ALA A 33 -8.74 3.43 -3.00
CA ALA A 33 -7.78 2.55 -3.65
C ALA A 33 -8.51 1.37 -4.32
N LYS A 34 -7.99 0.89 -5.46
CA LYS A 34 -8.55 -0.28 -6.15
C LYS A 34 -8.30 -1.57 -5.38
N ASN A 35 -7.09 -1.71 -4.83
CA ASN A 35 -6.65 -2.89 -4.10
C ASN A 35 -5.67 -2.47 -3.00
N TYR A 36 -5.60 -3.28 -1.94
CA TYR A 36 -4.59 -3.24 -0.90
C TYR A 36 -3.79 -4.54 -0.95
N VAL A 37 -2.46 -4.45 -0.99
CA VAL A 37 -1.55 -5.61 -1.04
C VAL A 37 -0.38 -5.35 -0.10
N GLU A 38 -0.01 -6.34 0.71
CA GLU A 38 1.15 -6.29 1.60
C GLU A 38 2.31 -7.05 0.98
N CYS A 39 3.54 -6.53 1.13
CA CYS A 39 4.74 -7.20 0.65
C CYS A 39 5.93 -7.00 1.59
N SER A 40 6.93 -7.89 1.47
CA SER A 40 8.24 -7.77 2.10
C SER A 40 9.31 -7.86 1.03
N ALA A 41 10.02 -6.76 0.79
CA ALA A 41 11.13 -6.75 -0.18
C ALA A 41 12.30 -7.62 0.28
N LEU A 42 12.55 -7.68 1.59
CA LEU A 42 13.65 -8.45 2.17
C LEU A 42 13.45 -9.97 1.96
N GLU A 43 12.25 -10.47 2.26
CA GLU A 43 11.90 -11.90 2.14
C GLU A 43 11.29 -12.24 0.78
N GLN A 44 11.22 -11.28 -0.14
CA GLN A 44 10.59 -11.39 -1.46
C GLN A 44 9.12 -11.86 -1.42
N LEU A 45 8.42 -11.60 -0.31
CA LEU A 45 7.03 -12.00 -0.12
C LEU A 45 6.09 -10.97 -0.76
N GLY A 46 5.13 -11.43 -1.56
CA GLY A 46 4.08 -10.57 -2.14
C GLY A 46 4.55 -9.60 -3.23
N LEU A 47 5.84 -9.58 -3.59
CA LEU A 47 6.37 -8.66 -4.60
C LEU A 47 5.73 -8.88 -5.97
N VAL A 48 5.64 -10.13 -6.42
CA VAL A 48 5.03 -10.48 -7.71
C VAL A 48 3.55 -10.09 -7.72
N GLU A 49 2.83 -10.35 -6.63
CA GLU A 49 1.41 -10.00 -6.49
C GLU A 49 1.19 -8.48 -6.60
N VAL A 50 2.04 -7.66 -5.97
CA VAL A 50 1.97 -6.19 -6.09
C VAL A 50 2.03 -5.77 -7.56
N PHE A 51 2.96 -6.32 -8.34
CA PHE A 51 3.07 -5.98 -9.77
C PHE A 51 1.91 -6.53 -10.60
N GLU A 52 1.48 -7.77 -10.37
CA GLU A 52 0.36 -8.35 -11.08
C GLU A 52 -0.94 -7.56 -10.86
N VAL A 53 -1.24 -7.20 -9.62
CA VAL A 53 -2.42 -6.42 -9.27
C VAL A 53 -2.34 -5.04 -9.91
N ALA A 54 -1.18 -4.37 -9.84
CA ALA A 54 -0.98 -3.07 -10.47
C ALA A 54 -1.20 -3.12 -12.00
N ILE A 55 -0.65 -4.13 -12.68
CA ILE A 55 -0.83 -4.33 -14.13
C ILE A 55 -2.31 -4.58 -14.45
N LYS A 56 -2.98 -5.46 -13.72
CA LYS A 56 -4.42 -5.76 -13.91
C LYS A 56 -5.27 -4.51 -13.72
N VAL A 57 -4.98 -3.69 -12.71
CA VAL A 57 -5.67 -2.42 -12.46
C VAL A 57 -5.42 -1.43 -13.59
N ALA A 58 -4.17 -1.29 -14.05
CA ALA A 58 -3.83 -0.40 -15.15
C ALA A 58 -4.56 -0.79 -16.45
N LEU A 59 -4.56 -2.08 -16.82
CA LEU A 59 -5.19 -2.58 -18.04
C LEU A 59 -6.73 -2.54 -17.99
N SER A 60 -7.33 -2.73 -16.82
CA SER A 60 -8.80 -2.67 -16.65
C SER A 60 -9.33 -1.25 -16.49
N SER A 61 -8.46 -0.28 -16.19
CA SER A 61 -8.87 1.11 -16.10
C SER A 61 -9.24 1.64 -17.48
N LYS A 62 -10.53 1.96 -17.69
CA LYS A 62 -10.93 2.76 -18.85
C LYS A 62 -10.19 4.09 -18.76
N PRO A 63 -9.71 4.66 -19.89
CA PRO A 63 -9.10 5.98 -19.87
C PRO A 63 -10.09 6.96 -19.25
N THR A 64 -9.80 7.38 -18.02
CA THR A 64 -10.50 8.51 -17.44
C THR A 64 -10.10 9.70 -18.30
N LYS A 65 -11.08 10.44 -18.83
CA LYS A 65 -10.79 11.71 -19.49
C LYS A 65 -9.97 12.52 -18.49
N SER A 66 -8.69 12.70 -18.76
CA SER A 66 -7.81 13.51 -17.93
C SER A 66 -8.44 14.88 -17.82
N LYS A 67 -8.83 15.30 -16.61
CA LYS A 67 -8.97 16.74 -16.36
C LYS A 67 -7.58 17.31 -16.62
N GLU A 68 -7.46 18.21 -17.60
CA GLU A 68 -6.24 18.96 -17.86
C GLU A 68 -5.72 19.54 -16.55
N PHE A 69 -4.59 19.01 -16.06
CA PHE A 69 -3.91 19.57 -14.91
C PHE A 69 -2.91 20.60 -15.43
N ASN A 70 -3.37 21.85 -15.56
CA ASN A 70 -2.54 23.03 -15.87
C ASN A 70 -1.73 23.44 -14.63
N GLY A 71 -0.80 22.60 -14.21
CA GLY A 71 0.09 22.90 -13.08
C GLY A 71 1.36 22.09 -13.17
N GLY A 72 2.38 22.66 -13.81
CA GLY A 72 3.73 22.12 -13.80
C GLY A 72 4.36 22.20 -12.41
N CYS A 73 5.25 21.26 -12.10
CA CYS A 73 6.10 21.31 -10.91
C CYS A 73 7.11 22.46 -11.06
N VAL A 74 7.19 23.32 -10.04
CA VAL A 74 8.31 24.26 -9.83
C VAL A 74 9.34 23.64 -8.91
#